data_AF-A0A0P0X4X0-F1
#
_entry.id   AF-A0A0P0X4X0-F1
#
_cell.length_a   1.000
_cell.length_b   1.000
_cell.length_c   1.000
_cell.angle_alpha   90.00
_cell.angle_beta   90.00
_cell.angle_gamma   90.00
#
_symmetry.space_group_name_H-M   'P 1'
#
loop_
_entity.id
_entity.type
_entity.pdbx_description
1 polymer ?
#
loop_
_entity_poly.entity_id
_entity_poly.type
_entity_poly.pdbx_seq_one_letter_code
_entity_poly.pdbx_strand_id
1 'polypeptide(L)'
;MGTATLSSVSKGATRETISRKPHTVSCKVADKYGSVTVRMMLPPMGSSVVATRVPKKVLKFAGIEDVFTSSRGSTKTLSNFVKVSSIHLCSVKC
;
A
#
# COMPACT_ATOMS: atom_id res chain seq x y z
N MET A 1 -18.62 11.89 8.65
CA MET A 1 -18.26 10.79 7.72
C MET A 1 -17.08 11.27 6.88
N GLY A 2 -15.85 10.91 7.26
CA GLY A 2 -14.65 11.40 6.55
C GLY A 2 -14.57 10.76 5.17
N THR A 3 -14.60 11.60 4.13
CA THR A 3 -14.46 11.21 2.73
C THR A 3 -13.17 10.41 2.54
N ALA A 4 -13.28 9.14 2.17
CA ALA A 4 -12.15 8.40 1.63
C ALA A 4 -11.83 9.05 0.29
N THR A 5 -10.84 9.94 0.24
CA THR A 5 -10.37 10.48 -1.04
C THR A 5 -9.76 9.31 -1.80
N LEU A 6 -10.45 8.86 -2.85
CA LEU A 6 -9.96 7.87 -3.80
C LEU A 6 -8.56 8.33 -4.23
N SER A 7 -7.56 7.50 -3.95
CA SER A 7 -6.19 7.78 -4.32
C SER A 7 -6.07 7.89 -5.84
N SER A 8 -5.27 8.84 -6.29
CA SER A 8 -4.87 8.91 -7.69
C SER A 8 -4.07 7.65 -8.01
N VAL A 9 -4.72 6.63 -8.57
CA VAL A 9 -4.05 5.44 -9.10
C VAL A 9 -3.35 5.86 -10.38
N SER A 10 -2.15 6.41 -10.26
CA SER A 10 -1.29 6.58 -11.40
C SER A 10 -0.72 5.21 -11.75
N LYS A 11 -1.26 4.56 -12.79
CA LYS A 11 -0.66 3.39 -13.46
C LYS A 11 0.68 3.74 -14.16
N GLY A 12 1.42 4.71 -13.63
CA GLY A 12 2.77 5.00 -14.04
C GLY A 12 3.65 3.93 -13.43
N ALA A 13 3.78 2.81 -14.15
CA ALA A 13 4.84 1.84 -13.93
C ALA A 13 6.12 2.65 -13.71
N THR A 14 6.74 2.50 -12.54
CA THR A 14 8.06 3.05 -12.34
C THR A 14 8.92 2.65 -13.51
N ARG A 15 9.70 3.60 -14.01
CA ARG A 15 10.60 3.46 -15.16
C ARG A 15 11.78 2.53 -14.85
N GLU A 16 11.55 1.55 -13.98
CA GLU A 16 12.45 0.53 -13.47
C GLU A 16 12.12 -0.75 -14.24
N THR A 17 12.34 -0.66 -15.55
CA THR A 17 12.60 -1.79 -16.43
C THR A 17 13.70 -2.66 -15.79
N ILE A 18 13.62 -3.98 -15.92
CA ILE A 18 14.57 -5.05 -15.51
C ILE A 18 14.38 -5.75 -14.15
N SER A 19 13.23 -6.39 -13.93
CA SER A 19 13.19 -7.57 -13.06
C SER A 19 12.25 -8.61 -13.64
N ARG A 20 12.82 -9.77 -14.02
CA ARG A 20 12.13 -10.86 -14.73
C ARG A 20 11.08 -11.61 -13.90
N LYS A 21 10.73 -11.12 -12.71
CA LYS A 21 9.71 -11.75 -11.85
C LYS A 21 8.44 -10.91 -11.88
N PRO A 22 7.26 -11.51 -12.13
CA PRO A 22 6.00 -10.80 -12.04
C PRO A 22 5.85 -10.27 -10.61
N HIS A 23 6.02 -8.96 -10.43
CA HIS A 23 5.77 -8.32 -9.15
C HIS A 23 4.27 -8.34 -8.88
N THR A 24 3.84 -8.77 -7.68
CA THR A 24 2.42 -8.88 -7.31
C THR A 24 1.66 -7.56 -7.44
N VAL A 25 2.34 -6.42 -7.31
CA VAL A 25 1.71 -5.09 -7.25
C VAL A 25 2.41 -4.07 -8.16
N SER A 26 1.95 -3.89 -9.40
CA SER A 26 2.62 -3.01 -10.38
C SER A 26 2.25 -1.51 -10.28
N CYS A 27 1.60 -1.08 -9.19
CA CYS A 27 1.00 0.25 -9.07
C CYS A 27 1.53 1.00 -7.86
N LYS A 28 1.98 2.25 -8.08
CA LYS A 28 2.14 3.21 -6.99
C LYS A 28 0.77 3.72 -6.59
N VAL A 29 0.29 3.32 -5.41
CA VAL A 29 -1.03 3.71 -4.89
C VAL A 29 -0.84 4.55 -3.63
N ALA A 30 -1.63 5.61 -3.47
CA ALA A 30 -1.47 6.57 -2.38
C ALA A 30 -2.83 6.92 -1.74
N ASP A 31 -3.29 6.11 -0.80
CA ASP A 31 -4.57 6.29 -0.12
C ASP A 31 -4.49 7.17 1.13
N LYS A 32 -5.59 7.88 1.39
CA LYS A 32 -5.72 8.76 2.56
C LYS A 32 -7.04 8.51 3.27
N TYR A 33 -6.98 8.40 4.60
CA TYR A 33 -8.14 8.39 5.47
C TYR A 33 -7.90 9.30 6.67
N GLY A 34 -8.72 10.35 6.79
CA GLY A 34 -8.52 11.39 7.80
C GLY A 34 -7.15 12.04 7.66
N SER A 35 -6.36 12.03 8.73
CA SER A 35 -4.98 12.56 8.74
C SER A 35 -3.91 11.54 8.33
N VAL A 36 -4.27 10.27 8.12
CA VAL A 36 -3.32 9.20 7.78
C VAL A 36 -3.30 8.97 6.27
N THR A 37 -2.12 9.04 5.69
CA THR A 37 -1.87 8.73 4.27
C THR A 37 -0.91 7.55 4.18
N VAL A 38 -1.26 6.53 3.40
CA VAL A 38 -0.40 5.37 3.14
C VAL A 38 -0.11 5.29 1.64
N ARG A 39 1.17 5.16 1.31
CA ARG A 39 1.63 4.95 -0.07
C ARG A 39 2.29 3.60 -0.18
N MET A 40 1.89 2.84 -1.19
CA MET A 40 2.44 1.55 -1.53
C MET A 40 3.26 1.71 -2.80
N MET A 41 4.50 1.25 -2.73
CA MET A 41 5.44 1.25 -3.83
C MET A 41 6.06 -0.13 -3.96
N LEU A 42 6.55 -0.40 -5.16
CA LEU A 42 7.36 -1.57 -5.41
C LEU A 42 8.64 -1.50 -4.58
N PRO A 43 9.03 -2.58 -3.89
CA PRO A 43 10.27 -2.63 -3.15
C PRO A 43 11.46 -2.79 -4.11
N PRO A 44 12.66 -2.32 -3.73
CA PRO A 44 13.88 -2.69 -4.43
C PRO A 44 14.12 -4.20 -4.32
N MET A 45 14.84 -4.78 -5.28
CA MET A 45 15.06 -6.22 -5.38
C MET A 45 15.64 -6.80 -4.07
N GLY A 46 15.06 -7.91 -3.59
CA GLY A 46 15.49 -8.60 -2.35
C GLY A 46 14.90 -8.04 -1.05
N SER A 47 14.01 -7.04 -1.12
CA SER A 47 13.32 -6.53 0.07
C SER A 47 11.97 -7.22 0.28
N SER A 48 11.77 -7.80 1.47
CA SER A 48 10.48 -8.35 1.90
C SER A 48 9.43 -7.27 2.20
N VAL A 49 8.20 -7.66 2.55
CA VAL A 49 7.15 -6.73 3.02
C VAL A 49 7.64 -5.76 4.11
N VAL A 50 7.82 -4.50 3.72
CA VAL A 50 8.15 -3.37 4.60
C VAL A 50 6.86 -2.66 4.98
N ALA A 51 6.26 -3.10 6.08
CA ALA A 51 5.04 -2.54 6.62
C ALA A 51 4.99 -2.68 8.15
N THR A 52 4.18 -1.84 8.80
CA THR A 52 3.94 -1.95 10.25
C THR A 52 3.18 -3.24 10.59
N ARG A 53 3.09 -3.61 11.87
CA ARG A 53 2.52 -4.90 12.31
C ARG A 53 1.06 -5.13 11.87
N VAL A 54 0.25 -4.08 11.85
CA VAL A 54 -1.18 -4.14 11.47
C VAL A 54 -1.38 -4.42 9.96
N PRO A 55 -0.86 -3.59 9.03
CA PRO A 55 -1.02 -3.79 7.60
C PRO A 55 -0.25 -5.03 7.13
N LYS A 56 0.88 -5.39 7.77
CA LYS A 56 1.62 -6.60 7.43
C LYS A 56 0.77 -7.87 7.56
N LYS A 57 -0.14 -7.92 8.54
CA LYS A 57 -1.09 -9.04 8.65
C LYS A 57 -2.10 -9.01 7.50
N VAL A 58 -2.70 -7.86 7.22
CA VAL A 58 -3.69 -7.69 6.14
C VAL A 58 -3.08 -8.04 4.77
N LEU A 59 -1.85 -7.60 4.51
CA LEU A 59 -1.11 -7.89 3.28
C LEU A 59 -0.75 -9.38 3.16
N LYS A 60 -0.38 -10.02 4.28
CA LYS A 60 -0.13 -11.47 4.29
C LYS A 60 -1.40 -12.27 4.01
N PHE A 61 -2.54 -11.88 4.59
CA PHE A 61 -3.84 -12.47 4.25
C PHE A 61 -4.23 -12.20 2.79
N ALA A 62 -3.79 -11.08 2.24
CA ALA A 62 -4.06 -10.74 0.86
C ALA A 62 -3.25 -11.56 -0.16
N GLY A 63 -2.18 -12.23 0.25
CA GLY A 63 -1.24 -12.92 -0.63
C GLY A 63 -0.23 -11.98 -1.29
N ILE A 64 0.06 -10.82 -0.69
CA ILE A 64 1.04 -9.87 -1.22
C ILE A 64 2.38 -10.11 -0.53
N GLU A 65 3.39 -10.54 -1.30
CA GLU A 65 4.69 -10.98 -0.79
C GLU A 65 5.75 -9.87 -0.79
N ASP A 66 5.71 -8.96 -1.77
CA ASP A 66 6.73 -7.94 -1.97
C ASP A 66 6.09 -6.57 -2.05
N VAL A 67 6.18 -5.82 -0.94
CA VAL A 67 5.70 -4.44 -0.95
C VAL A 67 6.39 -3.52 0.04
N PHE A 68 6.69 -2.31 -0.43
CA PHE A 68 7.13 -1.21 0.41
C PHE A 68 5.95 -0.27 0.73
N THR A 69 5.60 -0.17 2.01
CA THR A 69 4.55 0.75 2.47
C THR A 69 5.15 1.89 3.28
N SER A 70 4.78 3.11 2.91
CA SER A 70 5.14 4.33 3.65
C SER A 70 3.87 4.96 4.18
N SER A 71 3.83 5.25 5.49
CA SER A 71 2.67 5.85 6.14
C SER A 71 3.04 7.16 6.82
N ARG A 72 2.20 8.18 6.64
CA ARG A 72 2.40 9.53 7.19
C ARG A 72 1.13 9.99 7.90
N GLY A 73 1.29 10.79 8.96
CA GLY A 73 0.19 11.33 9.76
C GLY A 73 0.03 10.65 11.12
N SER A 74 -1.15 10.73 11.72
CA SER A 74 -1.43 10.15 13.05
C SER A 74 -1.65 8.63 12.98
N THR A 75 -0.59 7.88 12.67
CA THR A 75 -0.62 6.41 12.56
C THR A 75 -0.81 5.69 13.90
N LYS A 76 -0.76 6.42 15.02
CA LYS A 76 -1.05 5.91 16.37
C LYS A 76 -2.51 5.43 16.51
N THR A 77 -3.45 6.05 15.78
CA THR A 77 -4.86 5.69 15.85
C THR A 77 -5.13 4.43 15.02
N LEU A 78 -5.25 3.29 15.70
CA LEU A 78 -5.46 1.98 15.06
C LEU A 78 -6.66 1.96 14.11
N SER A 79 -7.79 2.58 14.49
CA SER A 79 -9.01 2.62 13.66
C SER A 79 -8.76 3.23 12.28
N ASN A 80 -8.04 4.36 12.22
CA ASN A 80 -7.72 5.01 10.95
C ASN A 80 -6.73 4.18 10.14
N PHE A 81 -5.74 3.58 10.81
CA PHE A 81 -4.72 2.78 10.15
C PHE A 81 -5.30 1.53 9.47
N VAL A 82 -6.19 0.81 10.16
CA VAL A 82 -6.88 -0.36 9.59
C VAL A 82 -7.76 0.04 8.41
N LYS A 83 -8.53 1.13 8.54
CA LYS A 83 -9.40 1.62 7.46
C LYS A 83 -8.62 1.98 6.20
N VAL A 84 -7.48 2.67 6.32
CA VAL A 84 -6.61 2.92 5.15
C VAL A 84 -6.18 1.59 4.54
N SER A 85 -5.69 0.64 5.34
CA SER A 85 -5.23 -0.65 4.84
C SER A 85 -6.31 -1.42 4.07
N SER A 86 -7.58 -1.35 4.52
CA SER A 86 -8.71 -2.00 3.84
C SER A 86 -9.01 -1.37 2.48
N ILE A 87 -9.03 -0.03 2.40
CA ILE A 87 -9.23 0.70 1.14
C ILE A 87 -8.08 0.40 0.18
N HIS A 88 -6.86 0.39 0.70
CA HIS A 88 -5.65 0.09 -0.06
C HIS A 88 -5.72 -1.30 -0.69
N LEU A 89 -6.14 -2.30 0.09
CA LEU A 89 -6.27 -3.67 -0.39
C LEU A 89 -7.33 -3.80 -1.50
N CYS A 90 -8.44 -3.09 -1.38
CA CYS A 90 -9.50 -3.08 -2.39
C CYS A 90 -8.99 -2.54 -3.73
N SER A 91 -8.22 -1.44 -3.71
CA SER A 91 -7.68 -0.82 -4.92
C SER A 91 -6.60 -1.66 -5.63
N VAL A 92 -5.99 -2.62 -4.94
CA VAL A 92 -4.96 -3.53 -5.50
C VAL A 92 -5.59 -4.83 -6.02
N LYS A 93 -6.82 -5.16 -5.59
CA LYS A 93 -7.51 -6.43 -5.90
C LYS A 93 -8.65 -6.35 -6.90
N CYS A 94 -8.93 -5.19 -7.49
CA CYS A 94 -9.82 -5.07 -8.65
C CYS A 94 -9.03 -5.26 -9.94
#